data_AF-A0AAD2GE67-F1
#
_entry.id   AF-A0AAD2GE67-F1
#
_cell.length_a   1.000
_cell.length_b   1.000
_cell.length_c   1.000
_cell.angle_alpha   90.00
_cell.angle_beta   90.00
_cell.angle_gamma   90.00
#
_symmetry.space_group_name_H-M   'P 1'
#
loop_
_entity.id
_entity.type
_entity.pdbx_description
1 polymer ?
#
loop_
_entity_poly.entity_id
_entity_poly.type
_entity_poly.pdbx_seq_one_letter_code
_entity_poly.pdbx_strand_id
1 'polypeptide(L)'
;MQRAPDPTNANATIGITARQSMTIHCISKFGKLLISVQRTRTPALGTIPNLFFIGQFYDENPDLMEGDSYPLPPHPPKFNNCNGQIMMENIESWARTAYRYCGICLDYVFRENSELAVAGDPGFLRADDGSQSIKEELVRCAAHTGAVFCHNNQKFWVMLHAVTHETVAYNHVCQFAPSLNGRPAYFALFAEYRGRGHFTNERQAAVRVLATLHWNGKAEGFTWNSLSVALLEPSTPSS
;
A
#
# COMPACT_ATOMS: atom_id res chain seq x y z
N MET A 1 -46.66 16.13 49.06
CA MET A 1 -46.79 15.60 47.68
C MET A 1 -45.70 16.22 46.82
N GLN A 2 -44.61 15.48 46.58
CA GLN A 2 -43.55 15.89 45.64
C GLN A 2 -44.07 15.68 44.22
N ARG A 3 -44.03 16.74 43.42
CA ARG A 3 -44.41 16.71 42.00
C ARG A 3 -43.34 15.92 41.25
N ALA A 4 -43.72 14.80 40.65
CA ALA A 4 -42.82 14.03 39.78
C ALA A 4 -42.34 14.92 38.61
N PRO A 5 -41.07 14.81 38.17
CA PRO A 5 -40.60 15.52 37.00
C PRO A 5 -41.34 15.03 35.75
N ASP A 6 -41.84 16.00 34.98
CA ASP A 6 -42.61 15.84 33.75
C ASP A 6 -41.74 15.17 32.66
N PRO A 7 -42.12 14.00 32.09
CA PRO A 7 -41.31 13.28 31.10
C PRO A 7 -41.35 13.87 29.68
N THR A 8 -41.88 15.09 29.50
CA THR A 8 -42.27 15.61 28.19
C THR A 8 -41.17 16.40 27.46
N ASN A 9 -39.89 16.01 27.59
CA ASN A 9 -38.78 16.65 26.87
C ASN A 9 -37.85 15.64 26.16
N ALA A 10 -38.30 14.41 25.90
CA ALA A 10 -37.47 13.42 25.22
C ALA A 10 -37.23 13.70 23.71
N ASN A 11 -38.01 14.60 23.09
CA ASN A 11 -37.97 14.89 21.65
C ASN A 11 -37.84 16.40 21.35
N ALA A 12 -37.07 17.15 22.13
CA ALA A 12 -36.76 18.53 21.77
C ALA A 12 -35.81 18.55 20.55
N THR A 13 -36.34 18.88 19.37
CA THR A 13 -35.54 19.07 18.16
C THR A 13 -34.63 20.29 18.36
N ILE A 14 -33.35 20.05 18.62
CA ILE A 14 -32.35 21.12 18.74
C ILE A 14 -32.14 21.71 17.34
N GLY A 15 -32.45 22.99 17.16
CA GLY A 15 -32.18 23.70 15.92
C GLY A 15 -30.66 23.86 15.73
N ILE A 16 -30.10 23.19 14.71
CA ILE A 16 -28.68 23.27 14.37
C ILE A 16 -28.52 24.28 13.22
N THR A 17 -27.64 25.26 13.39
CA THR A 17 -27.30 26.20 12.31
C THR A 17 -26.51 25.51 11.20
N ALA A 18 -26.56 26.04 9.96
CA ALA A 18 -25.79 25.49 8.83
C ALA A 18 -24.29 25.35 9.15
N ARG A 19 -23.70 26.33 9.86
CA ARG A 19 -22.30 26.30 10.29
C ARG A 19 -22.00 25.16 11.26
N GLN A 20 -22.89 24.91 12.22
CA GLN A 20 -22.76 23.79 13.15
C GLN A 20 -22.89 22.45 12.43
N SER A 21 -23.84 22.34 11.50
CA SER A 21 -24.02 21.13 10.67
C SER A 21 -22.75 20.80 9.88
N MET A 22 -22.17 21.79 9.19
CA MET A 22 -20.91 21.62 8.45
C MET A 22 -19.75 21.20 9.36
N THR A 23 -19.66 21.79 10.55
CA THR A 23 -18.61 21.44 11.51
C THR A 23 -18.76 19.99 11.99
N ILE A 24 -19.98 19.54 12.27
CA ILE A 24 -20.26 18.15 12.67
C ILE A 24 -19.90 17.17 11.54
N HIS A 25 -20.20 17.52 10.28
CA HIS A 25 -19.79 16.73 9.12
C HIS A 25 -18.27 16.57 9.04
N CYS A 26 -17.52 17.67 9.14
CA CYS A 26 -16.05 17.64 9.15
C CYS A 26 -15.49 16.81 10.33
N ILE A 27 -16.08 16.93 11.52
CA ILE A 27 -15.69 16.13 12.69
C ILE A 27 -15.94 14.63 12.45
N SER A 28 -17.05 14.27 11.83
CA SER A 28 -17.35 12.87 11.47
C SER A 28 -16.29 12.30 10.53
N LYS A 29 -15.90 13.04 9.49
CA LYS A 29 -14.84 12.64 8.55
C LYS A 29 -13.46 12.55 9.24
N PHE A 30 -13.15 13.47 10.16
CA PHE A 30 -11.95 13.39 10.99
C PHE A 30 -11.94 12.13 11.87
N GLY A 31 -13.07 11.74 12.45
CA GLY A 31 -13.19 10.49 13.20
C GLY A 31 -12.89 9.26 12.34
N LYS A 32 -13.41 9.21 11.10
CA LYS A 32 -13.08 8.13 10.14
C LYS A 32 -11.59 8.08 9.82
N LEU A 33 -10.95 9.24 9.65
CA LEU A 33 -9.51 9.33 9.43
C LEU A 33 -8.74 8.71 10.61
N LEU A 34 -9.06 9.10 11.86
CA LEU A 34 -8.39 8.59 13.06
C LEU A 34 -8.56 7.08 13.28
N ILE A 35 -9.62 6.46 12.77
CA ILE A 35 -9.76 4.99 12.82
C ILE A 35 -8.80 4.33 11.83
N SER A 36 -8.49 5.02 10.73
CA SER A 36 -7.65 4.52 9.64
C SER A 36 -6.16 4.64 9.97
N VAL A 37 -5.78 5.62 10.79
CA VAL A 37 -4.39 5.90 11.18
C VAL A 37 -4.13 5.59 12.65
N GLN A 38 -2.95 5.08 12.99
CA GLN A 38 -2.50 4.85 14.37
C GLN A 38 -2.04 6.16 15.04
N ARG A 39 -2.90 7.17 15.06
CA ARG A 39 -2.61 8.47 15.67
C ARG A 39 -3.35 8.66 16.98
N THR A 40 -2.64 9.19 17.98
CA THR A 40 -3.28 9.73 19.18
C THR A 40 -3.86 11.10 18.83
N ARG A 41 -5.12 11.34 19.22
CA ARG A 41 -5.74 12.66 19.04
C ARG A 41 -4.96 13.70 19.86
N THR A 42 -4.48 14.74 19.18
CA THR A 42 -3.85 15.91 19.81
C THR A 42 -4.65 17.18 19.50
N PRO A 43 -4.55 18.23 20.33
CA PRO A 43 -5.16 19.53 20.04
C PRO A 43 -4.70 20.13 18.70
N ALA A 44 -3.45 19.88 18.29
CA ALA A 44 -2.89 20.37 17.03
C ALA A 44 -3.58 19.78 15.80
N LEU A 45 -4.03 18.52 15.87
CA LEU A 45 -4.77 17.86 14.79
C LEU A 45 -6.21 18.39 14.67
N GLY A 46 -6.86 18.65 15.81
CA GLY A 46 -8.28 19.03 15.87
C GLY A 46 -8.58 20.50 15.63
N THR A 47 -7.67 21.24 15.00
CA THR A 47 -7.91 22.66 14.66
C THR A 47 -8.97 22.79 13.58
N ILE A 48 -9.73 23.89 13.60
CA ILE A 48 -10.78 24.16 12.62
C ILE A 48 -10.27 24.08 11.16
N PRO A 49 -9.09 24.66 10.82
CA PRO A 49 -8.54 24.53 9.46
C PRO A 49 -8.29 23.09 9.04
N ASN A 50 -7.72 22.26 9.92
CA ASN A 50 -7.49 20.85 9.63
C ASN A 50 -8.79 20.07 9.43
N LEU A 51 -9.82 20.35 10.25
CA LEU A 51 -11.13 19.72 10.10
C LEU A 51 -11.76 20.06 8.74
N PHE A 52 -11.66 21.31 8.31
CA PHE A 52 -12.14 21.72 6.99
C PHE A 52 -11.34 21.08 5.86
N PHE A 53 -10.01 21.05 5.97
CA PHE A 53 -9.14 20.41 4.99
C PHE A 53 -9.47 18.92 4.82
N ILE A 54 -9.65 18.19 5.92
CA ILE A 54 -10.07 16.78 5.88
C ILE A 54 -11.48 16.65 5.28
N GLY A 55 -12.42 17.49 5.72
CA GLY A 55 -13.79 17.46 5.20
C GLY A 55 -13.81 17.63 3.68
N GLN A 56 -13.11 18.65 3.18
CA GLN A 56 -12.95 18.91 1.75
C GLN A 56 -12.34 17.71 1.02
N PHE A 57 -11.26 17.13 1.54
CA PHE A 57 -10.64 15.95 0.93
C PHE A 57 -11.61 14.76 0.80
N TYR A 58 -12.41 14.49 1.83
CA TYR A 58 -13.42 13.42 1.79
C TYR A 58 -14.55 13.72 0.79
N ASP A 59 -14.96 14.98 0.68
CA ASP A 59 -16.03 15.39 -0.24
C ASP A 59 -15.54 15.39 -1.71
N GLU A 60 -14.25 15.68 -1.94
CA GLU A 60 -13.60 15.59 -3.25
C GLU A 60 -13.26 14.15 -3.68
N ASN A 61 -13.10 13.23 -2.72
CA ASN A 61 -12.69 11.85 -2.97
C ASN A 61 -13.68 10.82 -2.37
N PRO A 62 -14.99 10.89 -2.68
CA PRO A 62 -16.01 10.04 -2.06
C PRO A 62 -15.76 8.55 -2.38
N ASP A 63 -15.46 8.21 -3.64
CA ASP A 63 -15.25 6.81 -4.07
C ASP A 63 -14.01 6.17 -3.44
N LEU A 64 -13.02 6.99 -3.09
CA LEU A 64 -11.79 6.55 -2.43
C LEU A 64 -12.03 6.30 -0.94
N MET A 65 -12.74 7.22 -0.30
CA MET A 65 -12.86 7.24 1.16
C MET A 65 -14.08 6.47 1.69
N GLU A 66 -15.07 6.21 0.83
CA GLU A 66 -16.32 5.55 1.20
C GLU A 66 -16.42 4.15 0.59
N GLY A 67 -16.25 3.14 1.44
CA GLY A 67 -16.42 1.73 1.06
C GLY A 67 -15.21 1.15 0.33
N ASP A 68 -15.49 0.29 -0.64
CA ASP A 68 -14.51 -0.48 -1.42
C ASP A 68 -14.77 -0.33 -2.93
N SER A 69 -15.33 0.82 -3.31
CA SER A 69 -15.84 1.10 -4.66
C SER A 69 -14.76 1.62 -5.61
N TYR A 70 -13.59 2.01 -5.08
CA TYR A 70 -12.51 2.54 -5.90
C TYR A 70 -11.98 1.48 -6.89
N PRO A 71 -11.91 1.79 -8.20
CA PRO A 71 -11.55 0.82 -9.22
C PRO A 71 -10.16 0.24 -8.98
N LEU A 72 -10.02 -1.08 -9.18
CA LEU A 72 -8.70 -1.70 -9.16
C LEU A 72 -7.98 -1.38 -10.48
N PRO A 73 -6.70 -0.97 -10.45
CA PRO A 73 -5.89 -0.98 -11.66
C PRO A 73 -5.80 -2.39 -12.24
N PRO A 74 -5.66 -2.54 -13.57
CA PRO A 74 -5.52 -3.85 -14.20
C PRO A 74 -4.33 -4.62 -13.62
N HIS A 75 -4.49 -5.93 -13.45
CA HIS A 75 -3.41 -6.75 -12.90
C HIS A 75 -2.23 -6.83 -13.90
N PRO A 76 -0.98 -6.91 -13.40
CA PRO A 76 0.17 -7.15 -14.27
C PRO A 76 0.10 -8.56 -14.87
N PRO A 77 0.99 -8.90 -15.82
CA PRO A 77 1.05 -10.25 -16.39
C PRO A 77 1.22 -11.33 -15.29
N LYS A 78 0.72 -12.54 -15.58
CA LYS A 78 0.88 -13.68 -14.68
C LYS A 78 2.35 -13.95 -14.38
N PHE A 79 2.61 -14.45 -13.17
CA PHE A 79 3.93 -14.68 -12.64
C PHE A 79 4.75 -15.63 -13.54
N ASN A 80 5.97 -15.19 -13.89
CA ASN A 80 6.93 -15.98 -14.66
C ASN A 80 8.23 -16.07 -13.86
N ASN A 81 8.69 -17.29 -13.60
CA ASN A 81 9.87 -17.57 -12.80
C ASN A 81 11.18 -17.06 -13.43
N CYS A 82 11.23 -16.87 -14.75
CA CYS A 82 12.45 -16.40 -15.42
C CYS A 82 12.87 -14.99 -14.97
N ASN A 83 11.93 -14.15 -14.53
CA ASN A 83 12.16 -12.75 -14.14
C ASN A 83 11.52 -12.45 -12.77
N GLY A 84 11.71 -13.35 -11.79
CA GLY A 84 11.07 -13.25 -10.47
C GLY A 84 11.21 -11.88 -9.79
N GLN A 85 12.37 -11.24 -9.88
CA GLN A 85 12.59 -9.90 -9.32
C GLN A 85 11.67 -8.83 -9.95
N ILE A 86 11.64 -8.76 -11.28
CA ILE A 86 10.81 -7.79 -12.02
C ILE A 86 9.33 -8.05 -11.71
N MET A 87 8.92 -9.31 -11.59
CA MET A 87 7.55 -9.65 -11.24
C MET A 87 7.20 -9.19 -9.82
N MET A 88 8.13 -9.29 -8.86
CA MET A 88 7.94 -8.71 -7.52
C MET A 88 7.84 -7.18 -7.56
N GLU A 89 8.64 -6.49 -8.40
CA GLU A 89 8.54 -5.03 -8.59
C GLU A 89 7.20 -4.63 -9.19
N ASN A 90 6.69 -5.40 -10.15
CA ASN A 90 5.38 -5.20 -10.76
C ASN A 90 4.24 -5.35 -9.74
N ILE A 91 4.32 -6.34 -8.85
CA ILE A 91 3.34 -6.51 -7.76
C ILE A 91 3.36 -5.31 -6.81
N GLU A 92 4.56 -4.85 -6.42
CA GLU A 92 4.69 -3.68 -5.54
C GLU A 92 4.18 -2.41 -6.20
N SER A 93 4.51 -2.19 -7.48
CA SER A 93 4.01 -1.06 -8.27
C SER A 93 2.48 -1.10 -8.40
N TRP A 94 1.91 -2.29 -8.62
CA TRP A 94 0.47 -2.47 -8.66
C TRP A 94 -0.19 -2.19 -7.31
N ALA A 95 0.43 -2.59 -6.20
CA ALA A 95 -0.07 -2.28 -4.87
C ALA A 95 -0.03 -0.78 -4.54
N ARG A 96 1.00 -0.05 -5.00
CA ARG A 96 1.13 1.41 -4.88
C ARG A 96 0.10 2.21 -5.68
N THR A 97 -0.64 1.54 -6.57
CA THR A 97 -1.72 2.16 -7.36
C THR A 97 -3.11 1.65 -6.97
N ALA A 98 -3.18 0.63 -6.11
CA ALA A 98 -4.42 0.02 -5.67
C ALA A 98 -4.87 0.58 -4.32
N TYR A 99 -5.95 1.37 -4.32
CA TYR A 99 -6.56 1.89 -3.10
C TYR A 99 -7.75 1.04 -2.67
N ARG A 100 -7.92 0.83 -1.36
CA ARG A 100 -9.02 0.02 -0.80
C ARG A 100 -9.65 0.72 0.40
N TYR A 101 -10.25 -0.08 1.29
CA TYR A 101 -11.03 0.38 2.42
C TYR A 101 -10.31 1.49 3.19
N CYS A 102 -11.07 2.54 3.50
CA CYS A 102 -10.60 3.80 4.10
C CYS A 102 -9.66 4.64 3.22
N GLY A 103 -9.61 4.40 1.91
CA GLY A 103 -8.82 5.18 0.96
C GLY A 103 -7.31 4.97 1.10
N ILE A 104 -6.89 3.85 1.70
CA ILE A 104 -5.49 3.53 1.95
C ILE A 104 -4.97 2.72 0.76
N CYS A 105 -3.81 3.13 0.24
CA CYS A 105 -3.10 2.39 -0.78
C CYS A 105 -2.61 1.05 -0.21
N LEU A 106 -2.67 -0.05 -0.97
CA LEU A 106 -2.39 -1.40 -0.47
C LEU A 106 -0.91 -1.69 -0.24
N ASP A 107 0.00 -0.82 -0.67
CA ASP A 107 1.43 -0.94 -0.40
C ASP A 107 1.77 -0.96 1.09
N TYR A 108 0.96 -0.30 1.91
CA TYR A 108 1.09 -0.36 3.37
C TYR A 108 0.97 -1.79 3.91
N VAL A 109 0.30 -2.73 3.23
CA VAL A 109 0.04 -4.08 3.75
C VAL A 109 1.33 -4.87 3.94
N PHE A 110 2.35 -4.65 3.12
CA PHE A 110 3.62 -5.38 3.15
C PHE A 110 4.82 -4.54 3.61
N ARG A 111 4.61 -3.30 4.03
CA ARG A 111 5.71 -2.54 4.68
C ARG A 111 6.23 -3.28 5.91
N GLU A 112 7.51 -3.14 6.18
CA GLU A 112 8.14 -3.81 7.31
C GLU A 112 7.68 -3.23 8.65
N ASN A 113 7.67 -1.89 8.75
CA ASN A 113 7.34 -1.17 9.97
C ASN A 113 6.22 -0.14 9.73
N SER A 114 5.28 -0.04 10.68
CA SER A 114 4.38 1.10 10.77
C SER A 114 5.10 2.25 11.47
N GLU A 115 5.11 3.44 10.87
CA GLU A 115 5.58 4.62 11.59
C GLU A 115 4.55 5.01 12.63
N LEU A 116 4.95 5.05 13.89
CA LEU A 116 4.12 5.62 14.94
C LEU A 116 4.20 7.14 14.84
N ALA A 117 3.05 7.81 14.96
CA ALA A 117 3.02 9.27 14.98
C ALA A 117 3.93 9.82 16.10
N VAL A 118 4.92 10.61 15.71
CA VAL A 118 5.85 11.25 16.65
C VAL A 118 5.11 12.35 17.43
N ALA A 119 5.41 12.50 18.72
CA ALA A 119 4.85 13.58 19.53
C ALA A 119 5.17 14.96 18.90
N GLY A 120 4.13 15.72 18.54
CA GLY A 120 4.27 17.04 17.91
C GLY A 120 4.17 17.06 16.39
N ASP A 121 4.01 15.90 15.75
CA ASP A 121 3.71 15.81 14.32
C ASP A 121 2.35 16.48 14.02
N PRO A 122 2.29 17.48 13.11
CA PRO A 122 1.09 18.24 12.81
C PRO A 122 -0.02 17.42 12.14
N GLY A 123 0.24 16.18 11.75
CA GLY A 123 -0.81 15.29 11.27
C GLY A 123 -0.78 14.97 9.80
N PHE A 124 -0.05 15.73 9.01
CA PHE A 124 -0.09 15.60 7.57
C PHE A 124 1.33 15.80 7.07
N LEU A 125 1.79 14.88 6.22
CA LEU A 125 3.04 15.06 5.51
C LEU A 125 2.92 16.31 4.65
N ARG A 126 3.92 17.19 4.77
CA ARG A 126 4.10 18.27 3.81
C ARG A 126 4.85 17.71 2.62
N ALA A 127 4.23 17.76 1.45
CA ALA A 127 4.93 17.50 0.20
C ALA A 127 5.94 18.63 -0.10
N ASP A 128 6.79 18.42 -1.10
CA ASP A 128 7.84 19.38 -1.49
C ASP A 128 7.29 20.75 -1.91
N ASP A 129 6.03 20.80 -2.36
CA ASP A 129 5.29 22.03 -2.69
C ASP A 129 4.71 22.74 -1.45
N GLY A 130 4.94 22.19 -0.25
CA GLY A 130 4.42 22.68 1.03
C GLY A 130 2.97 22.28 1.31
N SER A 131 2.31 21.53 0.41
CA SER A 131 0.94 21.08 0.59
C SER A 131 0.85 19.91 1.57
N GLN A 132 -0.27 19.80 2.29
CA GLN A 132 -0.53 18.67 3.19
C GLN A 132 -1.08 17.48 2.40
N SER A 133 -0.50 16.28 2.55
CA SER A 133 -0.99 15.07 1.87
C SER A 133 -1.66 14.10 2.83
N ILE A 134 -2.99 13.99 2.73
CA ILE A 134 -3.76 12.99 3.49
C ILE A 134 -3.46 11.57 3.02
N LYS A 135 -3.19 11.38 1.72
CA LYS A 135 -2.93 10.04 1.14
C LYS A 135 -1.64 9.43 1.68
N GLU A 136 -0.56 10.20 1.68
CA GLU A 136 0.73 9.74 2.21
C GLU A 136 0.64 9.49 3.71
N GLU A 137 -0.08 10.36 4.43
CA GLU A 137 -0.34 10.17 5.84
C GLU A 137 -1.10 8.88 6.13
N LEU A 138 -2.15 8.58 5.37
CA LEU A 138 -2.91 7.35 5.48
C LEU A 138 -2.00 6.14 5.34
N VAL A 139 -1.17 6.08 4.30
CA VAL A 139 -0.22 4.98 4.09
C VAL A 139 0.78 4.91 5.25
N ARG A 140 1.39 6.05 5.62
CA ARG A 140 2.43 6.14 6.64
C ARG A 140 1.98 5.72 8.04
N CYS A 141 0.75 6.05 8.45
CA CYS A 141 0.24 5.73 9.78
C CYS A 141 -0.80 4.59 9.83
N ALA A 142 -1.15 3.96 8.70
CA ALA A 142 -2.16 2.90 8.71
C ALA A 142 -1.83 1.72 9.65
N ALA A 143 -2.81 1.20 10.37
CA ALA A 143 -2.56 0.07 11.26
C ALA A 143 -2.31 -1.24 10.51
N HIS A 144 -1.39 -2.09 11.00
CA HIS A 144 -1.31 -3.50 10.60
C HIS A 144 -2.20 -4.42 11.44
N THR A 145 -3.26 -3.86 12.03
CA THR A 145 -4.16 -4.54 12.94
C THR A 145 -5.58 -3.99 12.80
N GLY A 146 -6.58 -4.76 13.24
CA GLY A 146 -7.98 -4.34 13.24
C GLY A 146 -8.70 -4.57 11.91
N ALA A 147 -9.97 -4.18 11.86
CA ALA A 147 -10.87 -4.52 10.75
C ALA A 147 -10.43 -3.96 9.39
N VAL A 148 -9.93 -2.70 9.38
CA VAL A 148 -9.40 -2.04 8.17
C VAL A 148 -8.25 -2.85 7.58
N PHE A 149 -7.29 -3.24 8.43
CA PHE A 149 -6.16 -4.04 8.01
C PHE A 149 -6.60 -5.41 7.49
N CYS A 150 -7.45 -6.12 8.24
CA CYS A 150 -7.93 -7.44 7.83
C CYS A 150 -8.59 -7.39 6.44
N HIS A 151 -9.46 -6.41 6.19
CA HIS A 151 -10.12 -6.24 4.89
C HIS A 151 -9.10 -5.98 3.77
N ASN A 152 -8.22 -4.99 3.96
CA ASN A 152 -7.23 -4.62 2.95
C ASN A 152 -6.22 -5.75 2.69
N ASN A 153 -5.85 -6.50 3.71
CA ASN A 153 -4.99 -7.67 3.61
C ASN A 153 -5.63 -8.82 2.82
N GLN A 154 -6.95 -9.03 2.97
CA GLN A 154 -7.72 -9.97 2.14
C GLN A 154 -7.79 -9.53 0.68
N LYS A 155 -7.94 -8.23 0.43
CA LYS A 155 -7.91 -7.69 -0.94
C LYS A 155 -6.54 -7.83 -1.58
N PHE A 156 -5.49 -7.62 -0.80
CA PHE A 156 -4.13 -7.84 -1.27
C PHE A 156 -3.86 -9.31 -1.60
N TRP A 157 -4.43 -10.26 -0.83
CA TRP A 157 -4.42 -11.67 -1.22
C TRP A 157 -5.07 -11.92 -2.58
N VAL A 158 -6.25 -11.35 -2.84
CA VAL A 158 -6.93 -11.50 -4.15
C VAL A 158 -6.06 -10.98 -5.29
N MET A 159 -5.33 -9.88 -5.07
CA MET A 159 -4.35 -9.38 -6.05
C MET A 159 -3.23 -10.39 -6.31
N LEU A 160 -2.60 -10.91 -5.25
CA LEU A 160 -1.56 -11.92 -5.39
C LEU A 160 -2.08 -13.17 -6.11
N HIS A 161 -3.29 -13.61 -5.79
CA HIS A 161 -3.92 -14.76 -6.43
C HIS A 161 -4.11 -14.53 -7.94
N ALA A 162 -4.53 -13.34 -8.36
CA ALA A 162 -4.75 -13.02 -9.78
C ALA A 162 -3.49 -13.21 -10.64
N VAL A 163 -2.32 -12.90 -10.09
CA VAL A 163 -1.03 -13.00 -10.80
C VAL A 163 -0.33 -14.33 -10.59
N THR A 164 -0.60 -15.03 -9.49
CA THR A 164 0.07 -16.31 -9.18
C THR A 164 -0.74 -17.54 -9.59
N HIS A 165 -2.06 -17.47 -9.72
CA HIS A 165 -2.90 -18.62 -10.08
C HIS A 165 -2.49 -19.22 -11.44
N GLU A 166 -2.47 -20.56 -11.52
CA GLU A 166 -1.94 -21.36 -12.65
C GLU A 166 -0.43 -21.20 -12.93
N THR A 167 0.34 -20.65 -11.99
CA THR A 167 1.80 -20.54 -12.12
C THR A 167 2.51 -21.37 -11.03
N VAL A 168 3.80 -21.64 -11.22
CA VAL A 168 4.62 -22.31 -10.20
C VAL A 168 4.69 -21.50 -8.90
N ALA A 169 4.62 -20.17 -9.00
CA ALA A 169 4.61 -19.27 -7.84
C ALA A 169 3.42 -19.53 -6.90
N TYR A 170 2.32 -20.10 -7.40
CA TYR A 170 1.15 -20.44 -6.60
C TYR A 170 1.49 -21.40 -5.44
N ASN A 171 2.47 -22.29 -5.63
CA ASN A 171 2.88 -23.26 -4.61
C ASN A 171 3.39 -22.60 -3.32
N HIS A 172 3.92 -21.38 -3.40
CA HIS A 172 4.44 -20.64 -2.24
C HIS A 172 3.32 -19.93 -1.47
N VAL A 173 2.20 -19.63 -2.14
CA VAL A 173 1.11 -18.82 -1.58
C VAL A 173 -0.14 -19.63 -1.24
N CYS A 174 -0.35 -20.80 -1.85
CA CYS A 174 -1.59 -21.57 -1.76
C CYS A 174 -2.02 -21.88 -0.31
N GLN A 175 -1.06 -22.08 0.60
CA GLN A 175 -1.31 -22.31 2.03
C GLN A 175 -2.07 -21.16 2.73
N PHE A 176 -2.00 -19.93 2.20
CA PHE A 176 -2.68 -18.77 2.78
C PHE A 176 -4.09 -18.56 2.23
N ALA A 177 -4.49 -19.31 1.20
CA ALA A 177 -5.80 -19.20 0.55
C ALA A 177 -7.00 -19.36 1.49
N PRO A 178 -7.01 -20.31 2.46
CA PRO A 178 -8.15 -20.47 3.36
C PRO A 178 -8.42 -19.23 4.23
N SER A 179 -7.36 -18.51 4.60
CA SER A 179 -7.42 -17.30 5.42
C SER A 179 -7.44 -16.01 4.62
N LEU A 180 -7.26 -16.10 3.28
CA LEU A 180 -7.08 -14.97 2.37
C LEU A 180 -5.99 -14.00 2.88
N ASN A 181 -4.88 -14.50 3.39
CA ASN A 181 -3.91 -13.67 4.10
C ASN A 181 -2.78 -13.18 3.16
N GLY A 182 -2.90 -11.94 2.67
CA GLY A 182 -2.03 -11.39 1.62
C GLY A 182 -0.62 -11.06 2.07
N ARG A 183 -0.45 -10.46 3.25
CA ARG A 183 0.84 -10.07 3.83
C ARG A 183 1.82 -11.26 3.93
N PRO A 184 1.50 -12.38 4.61
CA PRO A 184 2.41 -13.51 4.69
C PRO A 184 2.61 -14.21 3.35
N ALA A 185 1.59 -14.21 2.47
CA ALA A 185 1.74 -14.71 1.12
C ALA A 185 2.77 -13.91 0.31
N TYR A 186 2.73 -12.59 0.39
CA TYR A 186 3.73 -11.73 -0.23
C TYR A 186 5.12 -11.98 0.35
N PHE A 187 5.27 -12.11 1.67
CA PHE A 187 6.58 -12.38 2.26
C PHE A 187 7.12 -13.77 1.90
N ALA A 188 6.26 -14.77 1.69
CA ALA A 188 6.67 -16.07 1.18
C ALA A 188 7.22 -15.96 -0.25
N LEU A 189 6.54 -15.22 -1.14
CA LEU A 189 7.05 -14.92 -2.49
C LEU A 189 8.35 -14.11 -2.44
N PHE A 190 8.39 -13.09 -1.60
CA PHE A 190 9.58 -12.26 -1.43
C PHE A 190 10.78 -13.09 -0.96
N ALA A 191 10.59 -14.01 -0.02
CA ALA A 191 11.65 -14.88 0.46
C ALA A 191 12.16 -15.83 -0.64
N GLU A 192 11.29 -16.33 -1.51
CA GLU A 192 11.68 -17.21 -2.61
C GLU A 192 12.45 -16.45 -3.71
N TYR A 193 11.86 -15.36 -4.22
CA TYR A 193 12.35 -14.68 -5.41
C TYR A 193 13.29 -13.50 -5.14
N ARG A 194 13.42 -13.05 -3.87
CA ARG A 194 14.37 -12.02 -3.43
C ARG A 194 15.14 -12.40 -2.16
N GLY A 195 15.04 -13.65 -1.71
CA GLY A 195 15.78 -14.11 -0.54
C GLY A 195 17.30 -14.20 -0.80
N ARG A 196 18.07 -14.32 0.29
CA ARG A 196 19.54 -14.46 0.22
C ARG A 196 20.00 -15.62 -0.67
N GLY A 197 19.22 -16.70 -0.75
CA GLY A 197 19.51 -17.84 -1.62
C GLY A 197 19.51 -17.46 -3.10
N HIS A 198 18.53 -16.65 -3.53
CA HIS A 198 18.43 -16.15 -4.90
C HIS A 198 19.62 -15.28 -5.28
N PHE A 199 19.94 -14.29 -4.44
CA PHE A 199 21.12 -13.43 -4.63
C PHE A 199 22.43 -14.22 -4.67
N THR A 200 22.54 -15.26 -3.84
CA THR A 200 23.73 -16.12 -3.82
C THR A 200 23.84 -16.91 -5.13
N ASN A 201 22.72 -17.45 -5.63
CA ASN A 201 22.68 -18.20 -6.88
C ASN A 201 22.98 -17.31 -8.09
N GLU A 202 22.38 -16.13 -8.19
CA GLU A 202 22.66 -15.15 -9.24
C GLU A 202 24.11 -14.68 -9.20
N ARG A 203 24.63 -14.38 -8.00
CA ARG A 203 26.05 -14.04 -7.82
C ARG A 203 26.96 -15.18 -8.27
N GLN A 204 26.65 -16.42 -7.90
CA GLN A 204 27.44 -17.58 -8.33
C GLN A 204 27.36 -17.78 -9.85
N ALA A 205 26.20 -17.58 -10.47
CA ALA A 205 26.04 -17.63 -11.92
C ALA A 205 26.89 -16.54 -12.61
N ALA A 206 26.82 -15.29 -12.13
CA ALA A 206 27.64 -14.19 -12.62
C ALA A 206 29.14 -14.46 -12.44
N VAL A 207 29.56 -14.99 -11.29
CA VAL A 207 30.96 -15.38 -11.03
C VAL A 207 31.40 -16.49 -11.98
N ARG A 208 30.56 -17.48 -12.29
CA ARG A 208 30.88 -18.53 -13.27
C ARG A 208 31.08 -17.93 -14.66
N VAL A 209 30.18 -17.04 -15.09
CA VAL A 209 30.31 -16.33 -16.37
C VAL A 209 31.62 -15.57 -16.40
N LEU A 210 31.91 -14.74 -15.40
CA LEU A 210 33.16 -13.98 -15.28
C LEU A 210 34.41 -14.87 -15.27
N ALA A 211 34.36 -16.02 -14.59
CA ALA A 211 35.47 -16.96 -14.54
C ALA A 211 35.76 -17.61 -15.91
N THR A 212 34.74 -17.77 -16.75
CA THR A 212 34.89 -18.26 -18.13
C THR A 212 35.11 -17.16 -19.17
N LEU A 213 34.89 -15.89 -18.79
CA LEU A 213 34.95 -14.75 -19.69
C LEU A 213 36.41 -14.39 -19.99
N HIS A 214 37.00 -15.08 -20.96
CA HIS A 214 38.32 -14.78 -21.45
C HIS A 214 38.24 -14.02 -22.78
N TRP A 215 38.77 -12.79 -22.78
CA TRP A 215 38.97 -12.05 -24.01
C TRP A 215 40.08 -12.70 -24.84
N ASN A 216 39.75 -13.24 -26.02
CA ASN A 216 40.70 -13.95 -26.88
C ASN A 216 41.28 -13.09 -28.01
N GLY A 217 40.94 -11.80 -28.06
CA GLY A 217 41.48 -10.84 -29.04
C GLY A 217 41.05 -11.06 -30.49
N LYS A 218 40.09 -11.97 -30.76
CA LYS A 218 39.75 -12.43 -32.12
C LYS A 218 38.34 -12.07 -32.60
N ALA A 219 37.54 -11.37 -31.79
CA ALA A 219 36.20 -10.98 -32.21
C ALA A 219 36.27 -9.76 -33.15
N GLU A 220 36.07 -9.98 -34.45
CA GLU A 220 35.85 -8.92 -35.43
C GLU A 220 34.65 -8.06 -35.01
N GLY A 221 34.83 -6.73 -34.99
CA GLY A 221 33.77 -5.78 -34.64
C GLY A 221 33.54 -5.56 -33.13
N PHE A 222 34.35 -6.14 -32.26
CA PHE A 222 34.27 -5.86 -30.82
C PHE A 222 34.68 -4.42 -30.49
N THR A 223 33.86 -3.74 -29.69
CA THR A 223 34.22 -2.49 -29.02
C THR A 223 33.84 -2.60 -27.55
N TRP A 224 34.55 -1.92 -26.66
CA TRP A 224 34.22 -1.94 -25.23
C TRP A 224 32.78 -1.48 -24.93
N ASN A 225 32.20 -0.67 -25.82
CA ASN A 225 30.81 -0.24 -25.75
C ASN A 225 29.80 -1.36 -26.07
N SER A 226 30.14 -2.34 -26.92
CA SER A 226 29.24 -3.48 -27.18
C SER A 226 29.24 -4.46 -26.02
N LEU A 227 30.36 -4.61 -25.31
CA LEU A 227 30.44 -5.44 -24.10
C LEU A 227 29.63 -4.85 -22.94
N SER A 228 29.68 -3.53 -22.75
CA SER A 228 28.91 -2.87 -21.69
C SER A 228 27.40 -2.98 -21.92
N VAL A 229 26.94 -2.88 -23.17
CA VAL A 229 25.53 -3.10 -23.53
C VAL A 229 25.11 -4.55 -23.31
N ALA A 230 25.93 -5.53 -23.71
CA ALA A 230 25.63 -6.96 -23.54
C ALA A 230 25.62 -7.43 -22.07
N LEU A 231 26.32 -6.72 -21.17
CA LEU A 231 26.28 -7.00 -19.73
C LEU A 231 25.11 -6.31 -19.02
N LEU A 232 24.50 -5.30 -19.64
CA LEU A 232 23.36 -4.55 -19.09
C LEU A 232 22.01 -5.11 -19.54
N GLU A 233 21.95 -5.82 -20.67
CA GLU A 233 20.73 -6.47 -21.15
C GLU A 233 20.82 -8.00 -20.97
N PRO A 234 20.01 -8.61 -20.08
CA PRO A 234 19.97 -10.07 -19.97
C PRO A 234 19.40 -10.66 -21.25
N SER A 235 20.20 -11.44 -21.97
CA SER A 235 19.80 -12.08 -23.21
C SER A 235 18.60 -13.00 -22.99
N THR A 236 17.49 -12.70 -23.67
CA THR A 236 16.43 -13.68 -23.87
C THR A 236 16.97 -14.81 -24.75
N PRO A 237 16.85 -16.08 -24.34
CA PRO A 237 17.23 -17.18 -25.21
C PRO A 237 16.23 -17.26 -26.37
N SER A 238 16.72 -17.08 -27.59
CA SER A 238 15.98 -17.31 -28.83
C SER A 238 15.75 -18.80 -29.05
N SER A 239 14.49 -19.17 -29.30
CA SER A 239 14.06 -20.48 -29.78
C SER A 239 14.69 -20.88 -31.11
#